data_AF-X6NXY6-F1
#
_entry.id   AF-X6NXY6-F1
#
_cell.length_a   1.000
_cell.length_b   1.000
_cell.length_c   1.000
_cell.angle_alpha   90.00
_cell.angle_beta   90.00
_cell.angle_gamma   90.00
#
_symmetry.space_group_name_H-M   'P 1'
#
loop_
_entity.id
_entity.type
_entity.pdbx_description
1 polymer ?
#
loop_
_entity_poly.entity_id
_entity_poly.type
_entity_poly.pdbx_seq_one_letter_code
_entity_poly.pdbx_strand_id
1 'polypeptide(L)'
;MYIYIVCLVPKIKGWKWIEIKLTEMNMLMNSKYHITFVLDKKSMFTVVTNFFPSDSTKSKSKSKLGISRKHYVKPLELIWRKYPAYYNEFNTIHIDDLARNFAMNPTCGLKILPYVNAAKNKDSDKELLYLTEYLLVIAKEQDFKGLKHDKWKQYLEKKSQKI
;
A
#
# COMPACT_ATOMS: atom_id res chain seq x y z
N MET A 1 -5.18 10.67 18.75
CA MET A 1 -4.31 10.35 17.59
C MET A 1 -4.81 9.03 17.02
N TYR A 2 -5.75 9.08 16.07
CA TYR A 2 -6.41 7.88 15.57
C TYR A 2 -5.57 7.20 14.49
N ILE A 3 -5.10 6.04 14.91
CA ILE A 3 -4.36 4.96 14.26
C ILE A 3 -4.69 4.74 12.79
N TYR A 4 -3.62 4.52 12.02
CA TYR A 4 -3.55 4.03 10.66
C TYR A 4 -4.43 2.80 10.43
N ILE A 5 -5.31 2.87 9.43
CA ILE A 5 -6.13 1.74 9.00
C ILE A 5 -5.23 0.69 8.36
N VAL A 6 -5.09 -0.47 8.99
CA VAL A 6 -4.43 -1.62 8.37
C VAL A 6 -5.48 -2.42 7.59
N CYS A 7 -5.65 -2.10 6.31
CA CYS A 7 -6.44 -2.91 5.40
C CYS A 7 -5.59 -4.07 4.86
N LEU A 8 -5.75 -5.28 5.43
CA LEU A 8 -5.05 -6.47 4.93
C LEU A 8 -5.88 -7.21 3.89
N VAL A 9 -5.54 -7.04 2.61
CA VAL A 9 -6.13 -7.85 1.53
C VAL A 9 -5.07 -8.76 0.92
N PRO A 10 -5.06 -10.07 1.23
CA PRO A 10 -4.16 -11.02 0.59
C PRO A 10 -4.63 -11.31 -0.84
N LYS A 11 -3.67 -11.39 -1.77
CA LYS A 11 -3.94 -11.60 -3.21
C LYS A 11 -4.68 -12.90 -3.55
N ILE A 12 -4.51 -13.96 -2.76
CA ILE A 12 -4.92 -15.33 -3.15
C ILE A 12 -5.85 -15.98 -2.10
N LYS A 13 -5.66 -15.61 -0.83
CA LYS A 13 -6.23 -16.36 0.29
C LYS A 13 -7.50 -15.66 0.83
N GLY A 14 -8.48 -16.44 1.31
CA GLY A 14 -9.73 -15.89 1.88
C GLY A 14 -9.56 -15.40 3.34
N TRP A 15 -10.64 -14.86 3.92
CA TRP A 15 -10.68 -14.38 5.31
C TRP A 15 -9.98 -15.28 6.32
N LYS A 16 -10.24 -16.60 6.29
CA LYS A 16 -9.61 -17.58 7.20
C LYS A 16 -8.09 -17.47 7.30
N TRP A 17 -7.41 -17.17 6.19
CA TRP A 17 -5.95 -17.01 6.19
C TRP A 17 -5.49 -15.67 6.76
N ILE A 18 -6.28 -14.61 6.59
CA ILE A 18 -6.00 -13.31 7.20
C ILE A 18 -6.11 -13.44 8.70
N GLU A 19 -7.21 -14.03 9.17
CA GLU A 19 -7.48 -14.29 10.58
C GLU A 19 -6.36 -15.09 11.24
N ILE A 20 -5.97 -16.24 10.66
CA ILE A 20 -4.85 -17.05 11.18
C ILE A 20 -3.57 -16.22 11.32
N LYS A 21 -3.21 -15.43 10.29
CA LYS A 21 -1.95 -14.66 10.31
C LYS A 21 -1.99 -13.49 11.30
N LEU A 22 -3.12 -12.80 11.39
CA LEU A 22 -3.30 -11.73 12.37
C LEU A 22 -3.27 -12.28 13.80
N THR A 23 -3.84 -13.47 14.04
CA THR A 23 -3.78 -14.15 15.34
C THR A 23 -2.37 -14.60 15.68
N GLU A 24 -1.65 -15.26 14.74
CA GLU A 24 -0.27 -15.71 14.95
C GLU A 24 0.69 -14.56 15.29
N MET A 25 0.48 -13.39 14.70
CA MET A 25 1.28 -12.18 14.98
C MET A 25 0.78 -11.37 16.19
N ASN A 26 -0.21 -11.88 16.93
CA ASN A 26 -0.86 -11.21 18.05
C ASN A 26 -1.35 -9.78 17.71
N MET A 27 -1.89 -9.60 16.50
CA MET A 27 -2.38 -8.31 16.01
C MET A 27 -3.86 -8.08 16.33
N LEU A 28 -4.66 -9.14 16.49
CA LEU A 28 -6.09 -9.02 16.82
C LEU A 28 -6.33 -8.67 18.30
N MET A 29 -5.45 -9.12 19.20
CA MET A 29 -5.61 -9.02 20.65
C MET A 29 -4.63 -8.04 21.30
N ASN A 30 -4.09 -7.10 20.52
CA ASN A 30 -3.10 -6.15 21.03
C ASN A 30 -3.77 -5.04 21.84
N SER A 31 -3.33 -4.77 23.06
CA SER A 31 -3.90 -3.69 23.89
C SER A 31 -3.46 -2.28 23.47
N LYS A 32 -2.42 -2.16 22.63
CA LYS A 32 -1.83 -0.86 22.25
C LYS A 32 -2.52 -0.22 21.04
N TYR A 33 -3.27 -0.99 20.25
CA TYR A 33 -3.94 -0.51 19.06
C TYR A 33 -5.14 -1.39 18.71
N HIS A 34 -6.00 -0.88 17.82
CA HIS A 34 -7.15 -1.63 17.32
C HIS A 34 -7.15 -1.62 15.79
N ILE A 35 -7.61 -2.71 15.18
CA ILE A 35 -7.86 -2.80 13.74
C ILE A 35 -9.33 -2.42 13.50
N THR A 36 -9.58 -1.40 12.67
CA THR A 36 -10.94 -0.89 12.44
C THR A 36 -11.82 -1.85 11.65
N PHE A 37 -11.28 -2.42 10.57
CA PHE A 37 -11.97 -3.41 9.74
C PHE A 37 -10.95 -4.18 8.90
N VAL A 38 -11.37 -5.34 8.40
CA VAL A 38 -10.60 -6.16 7.46
C VAL A 38 -11.41 -6.33 6.18
N LEU A 39 -10.74 -6.19 5.04
CA LEU A 39 -11.30 -6.53 3.73
C LEU A 39 -10.64 -7.81 3.23
N ASP A 40 -11.41 -8.71 2.62
CA ASP A 40 -10.86 -9.95 2.05
C ASP A 40 -10.70 -9.85 0.52
N LYS A 41 -10.22 -10.92 -0.10
CA LYS A 41 -10.04 -10.97 -1.56
C LYS A 41 -11.32 -10.68 -2.37
N LYS A 42 -12.52 -10.85 -1.80
CA LYS A 42 -13.79 -10.58 -2.51
C LYS A 42 -14.00 -9.09 -2.74
N SER A 43 -13.31 -8.23 -1.98
CA SER A 43 -13.27 -6.79 -2.22
C SER A 43 -12.33 -6.37 -3.36
N MET A 44 -11.51 -7.30 -3.89
CA MET A 44 -10.59 -7.00 -4.99
C MET A 44 -11.30 -7.10 -6.34
N PHE A 45 -10.92 -6.20 -7.26
CA PHE A 45 -11.36 -6.25 -8.65
C PHE A 45 -10.24 -6.74 -9.54
N THR A 46 -10.61 -7.29 -10.69
CA THR A 46 -9.63 -7.59 -11.73
C THR A 46 -9.69 -6.53 -12.81
N VAL A 47 -8.55 -5.93 -13.12
CA VAL A 47 -8.40 -4.96 -14.21
C VAL A 47 -7.45 -5.50 -15.27
N VAL A 48 -7.58 -4.97 -16.48
CA VAL A 48 -6.64 -5.22 -17.59
C VAL A 48 -5.93 -3.91 -17.87
N THR A 49 -4.61 -3.91 -17.73
CA THR A 49 -3.78 -2.77 -18.15
C THR A 49 -3.07 -3.09 -19.45
N ASN A 50 -3.18 -2.18 -20.40
CA ASN A 50 -2.52 -2.24 -21.69
C ASN A 50 -1.19 -1.49 -21.58
N PHE A 51 -0.09 -2.21 -21.76
CA PHE A 51 1.24 -1.61 -21.83
C PHE A 51 1.66 -1.43 -23.28
N PHE A 52 1.94 -0.19 -23.66
CA PHE A 52 2.60 0.14 -24.92
C PHE A 52 4.09 0.39 -24.61
N PRO A 53 5.01 -0.41 -25.16
CA PRO A 53 6.45 -0.14 -25.01
C PRO A 53 6.77 1.25 -25.55
N SER A 54 7.43 2.09 -24.74
CA SER A 54 7.78 3.46 -25.12
C SER A 54 9.00 3.55 -26.04
N ASP A 55 9.79 2.48 -26.19
CA ASP A 55 11.04 2.52 -26.94
C ASP A 55 10.97 1.72 -28.24
N SER A 56 11.11 2.47 -29.33
CA SER A 56 11.41 2.06 -30.70
C SER A 56 12.83 1.47 -30.87
N THR A 57 13.54 1.18 -29.78
CA THR A 57 14.92 0.68 -29.80
C THR A 57 15.06 -0.64 -29.03
N LYS A 58 14.55 -1.72 -29.62
CA LYS A 58 15.21 -3.04 -29.76
C LYS A 58 14.19 -4.12 -30.11
N SER A 59 14.54 -4.90 -31.13
CA SER A 59 13.88 -6.11 -31.66
C SER A 59 12.78 -5.90 -32.70
N LYS A 60 13.21 -5.94 -33.97
CA LYS A 60 12.41 -6.29 -35.15
C LYS A 60 11.93 -7.75 -35.05
N SER A 61 11.01 -8.08 -34.15
CA SER A 61 10.13 -9.26 -34.23
C SER A 61 9.17 -9.28 -33.04
N LYS A 62 7.88 -9.49 -33.32
CA LYS A 62 6.73 -9.66 -32.40
C LYS A 62 5.97 -8.39 -32.00
N SER A 63 5.00 -8.10 -32.86
CA SER A 63 3.69 -7.45 -32.63
C SER A 63 3.65 -6.08 -31.93
N LYS A 64 3.24 -5.06 -32.70
CA LYS A 64 2.61 -3.78 -32.27
C LYS A 64 1.38 -3.93 -31.35
N LEU A 65 1.07 -5.15 -30.89
CA LEU A 65 -0.10 -5.45 -30.09
C LEU A 65 0.27 -5.25 -28.62
N GLY A 66 -0.30 -4.22 -27.98
CA GLY A 66 -0.02 -3.87 -26.59
C GLY A 66 -0.09 -5.09 -25.66
N ILE A 67 0.87 -5.20 -24.74
CA ILE A 67 0.88 -6.30 -23.77
C ILE A 67 -0.21 -6.02 -22.75
N SER A 68 -1.31 -6.78 -22.84
CA SER A 68 -2.40 -6.73 -21.87
C SER A 68 -2.05 -7.59 -20.66
N ARG A 69 -2.06 -7.02 -19.45
CA ARG A 69 -1.84 -7.76 -18.20
C ARG A 69 -3.04 -7.66 -17.29
N LYS A 70 -3.69 -8.81 -17.06
CA LYS A 70 -4.77 -8.97 -16.08
C LYS A 70 -4.19 -9.03 -14.66
N HIS A 71 -4.66 -8.18 -13.76
CA HIS A 71 -4.22 -8.21 -12.36
C HIS A 71 -5.29 -7.72 -11.39
N TYR A 72 -5.13 -8.09 -10.12
CA TYR A 72 -6.02 -7.67 -9.05
C TYR A 72 -5.62 -6.31 -8.47
N VAL A 73 -6.62 -5.51 -8.10
CA VAL A 73 -6.51 -4.19 -7.45
C VAL A 73 -7.34 -4.16 -6.17
N LYS A 74 -6.98 -3.28 -5.23
CA LYS A 74 -7.69 -3.02 -3.98
C LYS A 74 -8.14 -1.55 -3.98
N PRO A 75 -9.33 -1.23 -4.52
CA PRO A 75 -9.73 0.16 -4.69
C PRO A 75 -10.20 0.75 -3.37
N LEU A 76 -9.52 1.80 -2.92
CA LEU A 76 -9.89 2.56 -1.72
C LEU A 76 -11.29 3.18 -1.82
N GLU A 77 -11.78 3.43 -3.03
CA GLU A 77 -13.14 3.91 -3.31
C GLU A 77 -14.23 3.08 -2.61
N LEU A 78 -14.02 1.77 -2.44
CA LEU A 78 -14.96 0.92 -1.67
C LEU A 78 -15.07 1.36 -0.20
N ILE A 79 -13.96 1.78 0.40
CA ILE A 79 -13.90 2.26 1.78
C ILE A 79 -14.49 3.66 1.85
N TRP A 80 -14.08 4.57 0.96
CA TRP A 80 -14.52 5.95 0.93
C TRP A 80 -16.03 6.08 0.77
N ARG A 81 -16.62 5.28 -0.13
CA ARG A 81 -18.08 5.27 -0.31
C ARG A 81 -18.84 4.66 0.87
N LYS A 82 -18.24 3.69 1.57
CA LYS A 82 -18.88 3.04 2.72
C LYS A 82 -18.82 3.91 3.98
N TYR A 83 -17.74 4.68 4.15
CA TYR A 83 -17.48 5.50 5.34
C TYR A 83 -17.01 6.92 4.96
N PRO A 84 -17.82 7.68 4.18
CA PRO A 84 -17.39 8.96 3.60
C PRO A 84 -17.12 10.05 4.64
N ALA A 85 -17.71 9.94 5.83
CA ALA A 85 -17.48 10.86 6.93
C ALA A 85 -16.07 10.72 7.57
N TYR A 86 -15.40 9.59 7.32
CA TYR A 86 -14.13 9.26 7.97
C TYR A 86 -12.96 9.18 6.99
N TYR A 87 -13.18 8.69 5.77
CA TYR A 87 -12.11 8.36 4.83
C TYR A 87 -12.35 8.93 3.43
N ASN A 88 -11.29 9.51 2.87
CA ASN A 88 -11.23 10.01 1.50
C ASN A 88 -9.77 9.98 0.99
N GLU A 89 -9.55 10.42 -0.25
CA GLU A 89 -8.23 10.48 -0.89
C GLU A 89 -7.24 11.42 -0.20
N PHE A 90 -7.73 12.36 0.59
CA PHE A 90 -6.93 13.39 1.27
C PHE A 90 -6.46 12.96 2.66
N ASN A 91 -6.94 11.85 3.21
CA ASN A 91 -6.54 11.36 4.53
C ASN A 91 -6.23 9.85 4.58
N THR A 92 -6.22 9.20 3.42
CA THR A 92 -5.98 7.75 3.31
C THR A 92 -4.66 7.47 2.60
N ILE A 93 -3.84 6.58 3.18
CA ILE A 93 -2.64 6.02 2.56
C ILE A 93 -2.77 4.49 2.45
N HIS A 94 -2.37 3.93 1.32
CA HIS A 94 -2.38 2.50 1.03
C HIS A 94 -0.94 2.00 0.90
N ILE A 95 -0.49 1.23 1.89
CA ILE A 95 0.86 0.66 1.94
C ILE A 95 0.81 -0.78 1.41
N ASP A 96 1.60 -1.07 0.37
CA ASP A 96 1.67 -2.41 -0.23
C ASP A 96 3.00 -2.58 -0.96
N ASP A 97 3.58 -3.78 -1.00
CA ASP A 97 4.85 -4.05 -1.69
C ASP A 97 4.68 -4.14 -3.22
N LEU A 98 3.43 -4.28 -3.68
CA LEU A 98 3.07 -4.47 -5.07
C LEU A 98 2.26 -3.29 -5.59
N ALA A 99 2.92 -2.35 -6.28
CA ALA A 99 2.29 -1.11 -6.78
C ALA A 99 1.00 -1.30 -7.60
N ARG A 100 0.88 -2.42 -8.32
CA ARG A 100 -0.35 -2.76 -9.05
C ARG A 100 -1.59 -2.87 -8.14
N ASN A 101 -1.44 -3.19 -6.85
CA ASN A 101 -2.57 -3.35 -5.94
C ASN A 101 -3.29 -2.01 -5.70
N PHE A 102 -2.60 -0.88 -5.86
CA PHE A 102 -3.16 0.47 -5.77
C PHE A 102 -3.21 1.19 -7.13
N ALA A 103 -3.24 0.45 -8.24
CA ALA A 103 -3.29 1.04 -9.59
C ALA A 103 -4.51 1.96 -9.81
N MET A 104 -5.61 1.75 -9.08
CA MET A 104 -6.80 2.61 -9.11
C MET A 104 -6.73 3.83 -8.18
N ASN A 105 -5.72 3.91 -7.31
CA ASN A 105 -5.54 4.99 -6.35
C ASN A 105 -4.04 5.36 -6.22
N PRO A 106 -3.36 5.70 -7.34
CA PRO A 106 -1.90 5.81 -7.39
C PRO A 106 -1.34 6.91 -6.49
N THR A 107 -2.08 7.99 -6.28
CA THR A 107 -1.66 9.11 -5.42
C THR A 107 -1.71 8.78 -3.93
N CYS A 108 -2.51 7.80 -3.53
CA CYS A 108 -2.61 7.34 -2.14
C CYS A 108 -1.69 6.14 -1.86
N GLY A 109 -0.99 5.61 -2.87
CA GLY A 109 -0.20 4.38 -2.76
C GLY A 109 1.25 4.63 -2.33
N LEU A 110 1.69 3.95 -1.27
CA LEU A 110 3.10 3.87 -0.86
C LEU A 110 3.61 2.45 -1.15
N LYS A 111 4.59 2.33 -2.05
CA LYS A 111 5.26 1.06 -2.31
C LYS A 111 6.32 0.80 -1.23
N ILE A 112 6.04 -0.11 -0.30
CA ILE A 112 7.01 -0.52 0.72
C ILE A 112 7.98 -1.55 0.15
N LEU A 113 9.20 -1.63 0.70
CA LEU A 113 10.10 -2.73 0.36
C LEU A 113 9.54 -4.06 0.92
N PRO A 114 9.56 -5.15 0.13
CA PRO A 114 9.12 -6.45 0.61
C PRO A 114 10.10 -7.00 1.65
N TYR A 115 9.57 -7.50 2.77
CA TYR A 115 10.37 -8.21 3.76
C TYR A 115 10.62 -9.66 3.31
N VAL A 116 11.85 -9.93 2.87
CA VAL A 116 12.28 -11.24 2.34
C VAL A 116 13.39 -11.83 3.21
N ASN A 117 13.54 -13.16 3.23
CA ASN A 117 14.60 -13.86 3.97
C ASN A 117 14.69 -13.46 5.46
N ALA A 118 13.56 -13.52 6.17
CA ALA A 118 13.42 -13.04 7.55
C ALA A 118 14.52 -13.52 8.52
N ALA A 119 14.94 -14.79 8.41
CA ALA A 119 16.01 -15.33 9.28
C ALA A 119 17.34 -14.58 9.16
N LYS A 120 17.65 -14.02 7.98
CA LYS A 120 18.87 -13.24 7.73
C LYS A 120 18.69 -11.74 8.01
N ASN A 121 17.48 -11.23 7.78
CA ASN A 121 17.23 -9.78 7.74
C ASN A 121 16.55 -9.22 8.99
N LYS A 122 16.10 -10.08 9.92
CA LYS A 122 15.36 -9.65 11.13
C LYS A 122 16.06 -8.59 11.97
N ASP A 123 17.39 -8.57 11.98
CA ASP A 123 18.19 -7.68 12.82
C ASP A 123 18.63 -6.40 12.08
N SER A 124 18.52 -6.37 10.75
CA SER A 124 18.99 -5.27 9.89
C SER A 124 17.86 -4.50 9.20
N ASP A 125 16.69 -5.12 9.01
CA ASP A 125 15.53 -4.46 8.41
C ASP A 125 14.99 -3.35 9.32
N LYS A 126 14.90 -2.14 8.75
CA LYS A 126 14.37 -0.94 9.43
C LYS A 126 13.21 -0.32 8.66
N GLU A 127 12.61 -1.04 7.71
CA GLU A 127 11.64 -0.46 6.78
C GLU A 127 10.38 0.02 7.52
N LEU A 128 9.86 -0.79 8.46
CA LEU A 128 8.71 -0.40 9.29
C LEU A 128 9.04 0.71 10.29
N LEU A 129 10.30 0.83 10.73
CA LEU A 129 10.74 1.93 11.59
C LEU A 129 10.64 3.26 10.84
N TYR A 130 11.24 3.36 9.65
CA TYR A 130 11.15 4.55 8.82
C TYR A 130 9.71 4.84 8.39
N LEU A 131 8.95 3.79 8.05
CA LEU A 131 7.53 3.96 7.70
C LEU A 131 6.75 4.58 8.88
N THR A 132 7.02 4.14 10.11
CA THR A 132 6.39 4.71 11.31
C THR A 132 6.71 6.19 11.46
N GLU A 133 7.98 6.60 11.26
CA GLU A 133 8.37 8.01 11.27
C GLU A 133 7.62 8.80 10.20
N TYR A 134 7.58 8.29 8.97
CA TYR A 134 6.88 8.95 7.86
C TYR A 134 5.41 9.17 8.16
N LEU A 135 4.76 8.11 8.61
CA LEU A 135 3.37 8.11 8.99
C LEU A 135 3.10 9.15 10.09
N LEU A 136 3.89 9.17 11.17
CA LEU A 136 3.77 10.15 12.25
C LEU A 136 3.97 11.61 11.79
N VAL A 137 4.83 11.84 10.80
CA VAL A 137 5.02 13.17 10.22
C VAL A 137 3.80 13.58 9.40
N ILE A 138 3.32 12.74 8.48
CA ILE A 138 2.20 13.10 7.60
C ILE A 138 0.87 13.19 8.36
N ALA A 139 0.72 12.48 9.47
CA ALA A 139 -0.46 12.57 10.34
C ALA A 139 -0.68 13.96 10.96
N LYS A 140 0.32 14.85 10.89
CA LYS A 140 0.24 16.26 11.33
C LYS A 140 -0.08 17.22 10.18
N GLU A 141 -0.04 16.77 8.93
CA GLU A 141 -0.38 17.60 7.78
C GLU A 141 -1.91 17.79 7.72
N GLN A 142 -2.36 18.92 7.16
CA GLN A 142 -3.80 19.22 7.04
C GLN A 142 -4.52 18.20 6.16
N ASP A 143 -3.86 17.79 5.08
CA ASP A 143 -4.28 16.74 4.18
C ASP A 143 -3.06 16.09 3.51
N PHE A 144 -3.29 15.03 2.74
CA PHE A 144 -2.27 14.30 1.99
C PHE A 144 -2.11 14.82 0.55
N LYS A 145 -2.72 15.96 0.21
CA LYS A 145 -2.67 16.51 -1.14
C LYS A 145 -1.24 16.92 -1.47
N GLY A 146 -0.75 16.44 -2.62
CA GLY A 146 0.60 16.76 -3.09
C GLY A 146 1.72 15.96 -2.40
N LEU A 147 1.42 15.10 -1.42
CA LEU A 147 2.39 14.15 -0.89
C LEU A 147 2.80 13.17 -2.00
N LYS A 148 4.11 13.02 -2.17
CA LYS A 148 4.70 12.07 -3.12
C LYS A 148 5.15 10.82 -2.36
N HIS A 149 4.23 9.88 -2.15
CA HIS A 149 4.48 8.66 -1.38
C HIS A 149 5.54 7.74 -2.01
N ASP A 150 5.84 7.87 -3.31
CA ASP A 150 6.97 7.22 -3.98
C ASP A 150 8.33 7.76 -3.52
N LYS A 151 8.34 8.96 -2.92
CA LYS A 151 9.54 9.67 -2.40
C LYS A 151 9.48 9.87 -0.88
N TRP A 152 8.75 9.02 -0.17
CA TRP A 152 8.51 9.15 1.27
C TRP A 152 9.79 9.19 2.13
N LYS A 153 10.85 8.46 1.75
CA LYS A 153 12.16 8.52 2.44
C LYS A 153 12.86 9.87 2.24
N GLN A 154 12.85 10.41 1.03
CA GLN A 154 13.40 11.75 0.75
C GLN A 154 12.60 12.84 1.47
N TYR A 155 11.29 12.63 1.65
CA TYR A 155 10.45 13.52 2.43
C TYR A 155 10.90 13.58 3.90
N LEU A 156 11.20 12.42 4.50
CA LEU A 156 11.76 12.33 5.86
C LEU A 156 13.10 13.07 5.97
N GLU A 157 14.05 12.79 5.08
CA GLU A 157 15.37 13.44 5.07
C GLU A 157 15.27 14.98 5.05
N LYS A 158 14.38 15.52 4.20
CA LYS A 158 14.15 16.96 4.09
C LYS A 158 13.50 17.58 5.33
N LYS A 159 12.67 16.84 6.06
CA LYS A 159 12.04 17.32 7.30
C LYS A 159 13.05 17.26 8.46
N SER A 160 13.89 16.24 8.52
CA SER A 160 14.96 16.14 9.54
C SER A 160 16.03 17.22 9.39
N GLN A 161 16.29 17.72 8.17
CA GLN A 161 17.21 18.83 7.92
C GLN A 161 16.65 20.22 8.28
N LYS A 162 15.35 20.33 8.56
CA LYS A 162 14.67 21.59 8.91
C LYS A 162 14.48 21.78 10.42
N ILE A 163 14.99 20.85 11.22
CA ILE A 163 15.06 20.92 12.69
C ILE A 163 16.51 21.24 13.05
#